data_AF-A0A7E6EPB2-F1
#
_entry.id   AF-A0A7E6EPB2-F1
#
_cell.length_a   1.000
_cell.length_b   1.000
_cell.length_c   1.000
_cell.angle_alpha   90.00
_cell.angle_beta   90.00
_cell.angle_gamma   90.00
#
_symmetry.space_group_name_H-M   'P 1'
#
loop_
_entity.id
_entity.type
_entity.pdbx_description
1 polymer ?
#
loop_
_entity_poly.entity_id
_entity_poly.type
_entity_poly.pdbx_seq_one_letter_code
_entity_poly.pdbx_strand_id
1 'polypeptide(L)'
;MEKSSKCRLIVDLGYITEFSKEALKSSKNDLEKALNLLNKYDGILPPNPASPLQSPQENTQEQDMKEKEVLDNFRKILPRDSEDYLDFLLIEESQILSDYLSLLEHV
;
A
#
# COMPACT_ATOMS: atom_id res chain seq x y z
N MET A 1 30.91 -0.33 2.78
CA MET A 1 30.25 -1.53 2.20
C MET A 1 29.20 -2.14 3.14
N GLU A 2 29.40 -2.13 4.47
CA GLU A 2 28.52 -2.82 5.43
C GLU A 2 27.05 -2.34 5.47
N LYS A 3 26.80 -1.03 5.27
CA LYS A 3 25.44 -0.45 5.24
C LYS A 3 24.58 -1.02 4.10
N SER A 4 25.22 -1.34 2.96
CA SER A 4 24.54 -1.83 1.77
C SER A 4 24.10 -3.29 1.93
N SER A 5 24.92 -4.10 2.61
CA SER A 5 24.64 -5.52 2.85
C SER A 5 23.48 -5.70 3.83
N LYS A 6 23.45 -4.93 4.93
CA LYS A 6 22.36 -4.99 5.92
C LYS A 6 21.03 -4.51 5.34
N CYS A 7 21.06 -3.48 4.50
CA CYS A 7 19.86 -3.00 3.80
C CYS A 7 19.31 -4.07 2.86
N ARG A 8 20.18 -4.81 2.16
CA ARG A 8 19.75 -5.88 1.27
C ARG A 8 19.05 -7.00 2.02
N LEU A 9 19.57 -7.42 3.16
CA LEU A 9 18.94 -8.43 4.02
C LEU A 9 17.52 -8.03 4.45
N ILE A 10 17.31 -6.78 4.86
CA ILE A 10 15.98 -6.28 5.26
C ILE A 10 15.02 -6.25 4.06
N VAL A 11 15.52 -5.91 2.87
CA VAL A 11 14.73 -5.96 1.63
C VAL A 11 14.36 -7.38 1.23
N ASP A 12 15.30 -8.33 1.35
CA ASP A 12 15.06 -9.74 1.06
C ASP A 12 14.06 -10.37 2.07
N LEU A 13 13.89 -9.77 3.26
CA LEU A 13 12.84 -10.10 4.24
C LEU A 13 11.46 -9.52 3.90
N GLY A 14 11.33 -8.74 2.81
CA GLY A 14 10.05 -8.21 2.31
C GLY A 14 9.77 -6.75 2.65
N TYR A 15 10.70 -6.05 3.31
CA TYR A 15 10.53 -4.63 3.61
C TYR A 15 10.95 -3.73 2.44
N ILE A 16 10.30 -2.58 2.31
CA ILE A 16 10.56 -1.63 1.23
C ILE A 16 11.95 -1.01 1.39
N THR A 17 12.63 -0.81 0.25
CA THR A 17 14.01 -0.29 0.20
C THR A 17 14.17 1.06 0.93
N GLU A 18 13.19 1.96 0.80
CA GLU A 18 13.25 3.29 1.42
C GLU A 18 13.13 3.23 2.94
N PHE A 19 12.17 2.45 3.46
CA PHE A 19 12.03 2.23 4.91
C PHE A 19 13.18 1.44 5.50
N SER A 20 13.76 0.51 4.75
CA SER A 20 14.96 -0.25 5.16
C SER A 20 16.16 0.67 5.37
N LYS A 21 16.39 1.62 4.46
CA LYS A 21 17.46 2.63 4.59
C LYS A 21 17.21 3.53 5.78
N GLU A 22 15.97 3.99 5.97
CA GLU A 22 15.63 4.92 7.04
C GLU A 22 15.65 4.26 8.43
N ALA A 23 15.21 3.00 8.51
CA ALA A 23 15.37 2.16 9.70
C ALA A 23 16.84 2.02 10.07
N LEU A 24 17.71 1.70 9.12
CA LEU A 24 19.14 1.53 9.37
C LEU A 24 19.85 2.84 9.75
N LYS A 25 19.43 3.97 9.19
CA LYS A 25 19.93 5.30 9.61
C LYS A 25 19.55 5.58 11.06
N SER A 26 18.28 5.37 11.41
CA SER A 26 17.74 5.60 12.76
C SER A 26 18.35 4.65 13.81
N SER A 27 18.64 3.41 13.38
CA SER A 27 19.19 2.34 14.22
C SER A 27 20.71 2.35 14.29
N LYS A 28 21.39 3.37 13.74
CA LYS A 28 22.86 3.45 13.67
C LYS A 28 23.52 2.19 13.08
N ASN A 29 22.95 1.66 12.00
CA ASN A 29 23.43 0.47 11.26
C ASN A 29 23.37 -0.86 12.05
N ASP A 30 22.53 -0.93 13.08
CA ASP A 30 22.17 -2.15 13.81
C ASP A 30 20.96 -2.83 13.15
N LEU A 31 21.12 -4.10 12.76
CA LEU A 31 20.12 -4.86 12.02
C LEU A 31 18.91 -5.18 12.90
N GLU A 32 19.13 -5.63 14.13
CA GLU A 32 18.06 -6.07 15.02
C GLU A 32 17.19 -4.90 15.47
N LYS A 33 17.83 -3.76 15.77
CA LYS A 33 17.10 -2.53 16.09
C LYS A 33 16.30 -2.01 14.90
N ALA A 34 16.84 -2.12 13.68
CA ALA A 34 16.14 -1.72 12.47
C ALA A 34 14.91 -2.61 12.21
N LEU A 35 15.03 -3.92 12.39
CA LEU A 35 13.92 -4.86 12.24
C LEU A 35 12.87 -4.67 13.34
N ASN A 36 13.27 -4.45 14.59
CA ASN A 36 12.33 -4.18 15.68
C ASN A 36 11.56 -2.88 15.42
N LEU A 37 12.25 -1.85 14.93
CA LEU A 37 11.64 -0.57 14.57
C LEU A 37 10.68 -0.73 13.38
N LEU A 38 11.07 -1.47 12.34
CA LEU A 38 10.17 -1.79 11.22
C LEU A 38 8.96 -2.60 11.68
N ASN A 39 9.14 -3.64 12.51
CA ASN A 39 8.06 -4.46 13.03
C ASN A 39 7.09 -3.65 13.91
N LYS A 40 7.61 -2.69 14.70
CA LYS A 40 6.80 -1.82 15.55
C LYS A 40 5.85 -0.93 14.74
N TYR A 41 6.26 -0.50 13.54
CA TYR A 41 5.48 0.38 12.68
C TYR A 41 4.98 -0.33 11.40
N ASP A 42 4.89 -1.67 11.43
CA ASP A 42 4.41 -2.51 10.33
C ASP A 42 5.07 -2.21 8.96
N GLY A 43 6.38 -1.93 9.00
CA GLY A 43 7.18 -1.59 7.83
C GLY A 43 7.06 -0.15 7.34
N ILE A 44 6.21 0.68 7.94
CA ILE A 44 5.96 2.08 7.55
C ILE A 44 6.52 3.02 8.61
N LEU A 45 7.68 3.63 8.35
CA LEU A 45 8.28 4.53 9.34
C LEU A 45 7.63 5.91 9.33
N PRO A 46 7.41 6.51 10.52
CA PRO A 46 6.96 7.89 10.59
C PRO A 46 7.99 8.82 9.91
N PRO A 47 7.53 9.88 9.24
CA PRO A 47 8.42 10.81 8.55
C PRO A 47 9.43 11.41 9.54
N ASN A 48 10.72 11.29 9.20
CA ASN A 48 11.81 11.83 10.00
C ASN A 48 11.72 13.38 10.02
N PRO A 49 11.65 14.04 11.19
CA PRO A 49 11.56 15.50 11.28
C PRO A 49 12.82 16.23 10.76
N ALA A 50 13.93 15.51 10.53
CA ALA A 50 15.18 16.06 9.99
C ALA A 50 15.30 15.94 8.46
N SER A 51 14.35 15.28 7.79
CA SER A 51 14.20 15.44 6.34
C SER A 51 13.37 16.69 6.12
N PRO A 52 13.87 17.71 5.39
CA PRO A 52 12.96 18.68 4.82
C PRO A 52 12.00 17.87 3.95
N LEU A 53 10.76 17.74 4.41
CA LEU A 53 9.64 17.57 3.52
C LEU A 53 9.80 18.72 2.52
N GLN A 54 10.29 18.45 1.31
CA GLN A 54 9.95 19.30 0.17
C GLN A 54 8.48 19.07 -0.12
N SER A 55 7.63 19.48 0.83
CA SER A 55 6.35 20.04 0.50
C SER A 55 6.66 21.48 0.12
N PRO A 56 6.52 21.88 -1.15
CA PRO A 56 6.35 23.30 -1.43
C PRO A 56 5.02 23.70 -0.80
N GLN A 57 5.03 24.13 0.46
CA GLN A 57 3.89 24.77 1.09
C GLN A 57 4.28 26.19 1.50
N GLU A 58 4.55 26.99 0.47
CA GLU A 58 4.09 28.37 0.45
C GLU A 58 2.82 28.43 -0.41
N ASN A 59 1.69 28.34 0.30
CA ASN A 59 0.46 29.08 0.04
C ASN A 59 0.00 29.26 -1.43
N THR A 60 -0.96 28.43 -1.87
CA THR A 60 -2.08 28.95 -2.67
C THR A 60 -3.30 28.09 -2.36
N GLN A 61 -4.36 28.67 -1.78
CA GLN A 61 -5.65 28.00 -1.55
C GLN A 61 -6.19 27.30 -2.81
N GLU A 62 -5.79 27.78 -3.99
CA GLU A 62 -6.08 27.19 -5.29
C GLU A 62 -5.48 25.78 -5.48
N GLN A 63 -4.27 25.54 -4.97
CA GLN A 63 -3.59 24.25 -5.13
C GLN A 63 -4.22 23.19 -4.23
N ASP A 64 -4.59 23.59 -3.00
CA ASP A 64 -5.32 22.77 -2.04
C ASP A 64 -6.74 22.43 -2.53
N MET A 65 -7.40 23.41 -3.19
CA MET A 65 -8.69 23.20 -3.84
C MET A 65 -8.60 22.22 -5.01
N LYS A 66 -7.52 22.30 -5.80
CA LYS A 66 -7.28 21.44 -6.96
C LYS A 66 -6.91 20.02 -6.56
N GLU A 67 -6.10 19.85 -5.51
CA GLU A 67 -5.80 18.55 -4.93
C GLU A 67 -7.08 17.88 -4.41
N LYS A 68 -7.90 18.61 -3.64
CA LYS A 68 -9.19 18.12 -3.17
C LYS A 68 -10.12 17.72 -4.32
N GLU A 69 -10.15 18.50 -5.39
CA GLU A 69 -10.94 18.20 -6.59
C GLU A 69 -10.45 16.91 -7.28
N VAL A 70 -9.14 16.72 -7.41
CA VAL A 70 -8.55 15.50 -7.99
C VAL A 70 -8.89 14.27 -7.14
N LEU A 71 -8.76 14.34 -5.82
CA LEU A 71 -9.12 13.25 -4.92
C LEU A 71 -10.62 12.93 -4.96
N ASP A 72 -11.48 13.95 -5.00
CA ASP A 72 -12.94 13.75 -5.08
C ASP A 72 -13.34 13.10 -6.41
N ASN A 73 -12.70 13.49 -7.51
CA ASN A 73 -12.89 12.84 -8.82
C ASN A 73 -12.43 11.39 -8.81
N PHE A 74 -11.30 11.08 -8.18
CA PHE A 74 -10.81 9.70 -8.07
C PHE A 74 -11.77 8.84 -7.24
N ARG A 75 -12.28 9.38 -6.13
CA ARG A 75 -13.24 8.70 -5.25
C ARG A 75 -14.54 8.33 -5.95
N LYS A 76 -14.96 9.08 -6.98
CA LYS A 76 -16.16 8.78 -7.77
C LYS A 76 -15.96 7.60 -8.73
N ILE A 77 -14.73 7.30 -9.10
CA ILE A 77 -14.38 6.20 -10.01
C ILE A 77 -14.22 4.88 -9.23
N LEU A 78 -13.90 4.97 -7.94
CA LEU A 78 -13.78 3.79 -7.09
C LEU A 78 -15.17 3.18 -6.78
N PRO A 79 -15.31 1.85 -6.86
CA PRO A 79 -16.51 1.15 -6.44
C PRO A 79 -16.83 1.49 -4.97
N ARG A 80 -18.11 1.74 -4.65
CA ARG A 80 -18.51 2.25 -3.33
C ARG A 80 -18.84 1.11 -2.37
N ASP A 81 -19.29 -0.02 -2.91
CA ASP A 81 -19.64 -1.22 -2.14
C ASP A 81 -18.84 -2.45 -2.60
N SER A 82 -18.74 -3.50 -1.77
CA SER A 82 -18.06 -4.75 -2.13
C SER A 82 -18.75 -5.51 -3.27
N GLU A 83 -20.05 -5.28 -3.42
CA GLU A 83 -20.89 -5.87 -4.47
C GLU A 83 -20.65 -5.23 -5.86
N ASP A 84 -20.09 -4.01 -5.90
CA ASP A 84 -19.75 -3.35 -7.17
C ASP A 84 -18.53 -4.00 -7.87
N TYR A 85 -17.81 -4.90 -7.17
CA TYR A 85 -16.74 -5.74 -7.72
C TYR A 85 -17.25 -7.07 -8.29
N LEU A 86 -18.54 -7.38 -8.10
CA LEU A 86 -19.16 -8.59 -8.60
C LEU A 86 -19.71 -8.30 -10.00
N ASP A 87 -19.03 -8.80 -11.04
CA ASP A 87 -19.42 -8.63 -12.45
C ASP A 87 -20.78 -9.29 -12.79
N PHE A 88 -21.35 -10.07 -11.86
CA PHE A 88 -22.58 -10.83 -12.05
C PHE A 88 -23.62 -10.49 -10.98
N LEU A 89 -24.87 -10.34 -11.39
CA LEU A 89 -25.97 -10.33 -10.44
C LEU A 89 -26.11 -11.73 -9.81
N LEU A 90 -26.60 -11.83 -8.56
CA LEU A 90 -26.87 -13.10 -7.88
C LEU A 90 -27.72 -14.08 -8.72
N ILE A 91 -28.59 -13.55 -9.58
CA ILE A 91 -29.43 -14.34 -10.50
C ILE A 91 -28.58 -15.00 -11.59
N GLU A 92 -27.59 -14.27 -12.13
CA GLU A 92 -26.69 -14.78 -13.17
C GLU A 92 -25.73 -15.81 -12.58
N GLU A 93 -25.20 -15.57 -11.37
CA GLU A 93 -24.40 -16.56 -10.64
C GLU A 93 -25.19 -17.87 -10.44
N SER A 94 -26.45 -17.78 -10.00
CA SER A 94 -27.32 -18.94 -9.82
C SER A 94 -27.48 -19.75 -11.11
N GLN A 95 -27.63 -19.06 -12.26
CA GLN A 95 -27.74 -19.71 -13.56
C GLN A 95 -26.44 -20.43 -13.95
N ILE A 96 -25.29 -19.78 -13.77
CA ILE A 96 -23.97 -20.37 -14.03
C ILE A 96 -23.75 -21.62 -13.17
N LEU A 97 -24.11 -21.56 -11.89
CA LEU A 97 -23.97 -22.69 -10.98
C LEU A 97 -24.87 -23.87 -11.38
N SER A 98 -26.10 -23.60 -11.81
CA SER A 98 -27.02 -24.64 -12.31
C SER A 98 -26.46 -25.33 -13.56
N ASP A 99 -25.94 -24.56 -14.52
CA ASP A 99 -25.37 -25.08 -15.75
C ASP A 99 -24.13 -25.94 -15.45
N TYR A 100 -23.28 -25.49 -14.52
CA TYR A 100 -22.11 -26.25 -14.06
C TYR A 100 -22.48 -27.57 -13.40
N LEU A 101 -23.50 -27.57 -12.51
CA LEU A 101 -23.99 -28.78 -11.87
C LEU A 101 -24.54 -29.79 -12.90
N SER A 102 -25.28 -29.32 -13.90
CA SER A 102 -25.79 -30.18 -14.98
C SER A 102 -24.65 -30.83 -15.77
N LEU A 103 -23.56 -30.09 -16.01
CA LEU A 103 -22.35 -30.59 -16.66
C LEU A 103 -21.66 -31.69 -15.84
N LEU A 104 -21.60 -31.53 -14.52
CA LEU A 104 -21.03 -32.52 -13.61
C LEU A 104 -21.87 -33.79 -13.50
N GLU A 105 -23.20 -33.70 -13.59
CA GLU A 105 -24.07 -34.89 -13.60
C GLU A 105 -23.95 -35.71 -14.89
N HIS A 106 -23.42 -35.13 -15.97
CA HIS A 106 -23.20 -35.80 -17.25
C HIS A 106 -21.76 -36.34 -17.43
N VAL A 107 -20.95 -36.34 -16.37
CA VAL A 107 -19.61 -36.95 -16.28
C VAL A 107 -19.68 -38.21 -15.41
#